data_AF-A0A7V8WM74-F1
#
_entry.id   AF-A0A7V8WM74-F1
#
_cell.length_a   1.000
_cell.length_b   1.000
_cell.length_c   1.000
_cell.angle_alpha   90.00
_cell.angle_beta   90.00
_cell.angle_gamma   90.00
#
_symmetry.space_group_name_H-M   'P 1'
#
loop_
_entity.id
_entity.type
_entity.pdbx_description
1 polymer ?
#
loop_
_entity_poly.entity_id
_entity_poly.type
_entity_poly.pdbx_seq_one_letter_code
_entity_poly.pdbx_strand_id
1 'polypeptide(L)'
;MVAAITVLAMLSLVIGLVVNARSSGNATVERREALERYAGEMRALLQRVAPPAGAVAALASVPAGKVVKSAEADATGWVKSFQEAATEAGAITPPVEVAPAHGLFLDSLLLYASSAQTYGLALDLQGRVQSGILIQASEQRARAESVWTNAVGVVDRSLADAGAEPSGLAPPSAGGPAQIPPPEGEKNAGEDN
;
A
#
# COMPACT_ATOMS: atom_id res chain seq x y z
N MET A 1 -17.58 -29.76 -69.40
CA MET A 1 -17.60 -28.33 -69.04
C MET A 1 -17.18 -28.24 -67.59
N VAL A 2 -16.06 -27.56 -67.36
CA VAL A 2 -15.30 -27.50 -66.10
C VAL A 2 -15.53 -26.13 -65.45
N ALA A 3 -15.36 -26.09 -64.13
CA ALA A 3 -15.19 -24.92 -63.24
C ALA A 3 -16.46 -24.36 -62.58
N ALA A 4 -16.90 -25.06 -61.53
CA ALA A 4 -17.76 -24.50 -60.49
C ALA A 4 -16.92 -24.26 -59.21
N ILE A 5 -16.77 -22.98 -58.86
CA ILE A 5 -16.80 -22.44 -57.48
C ILE A 5 -15.85 -23.11 -56.47
N THR A 6 -14.57 -22.72 -56.51
CA THR A 6 -13.61 -23.03 -55.43
C THR A 6 -12.75 -21.82 -55.07
N VAL A 7 -13.36 -20.70 -54.66
CA VAL A 7 -12.58 -19.55 -54.12
C VAL A 7 -13.22 -18.91 -52.87
N LEU A 8 -14.46 -19.25 -52.49
CA LEU A 8 -15.18 -18.51 -51.44
C LEU A 8 -15.22 -19.17 -50.05
N ALA A 9 -14.37 -20.15 -49.77
CA ALA A 9 -14.33 -20.82 -48.46
C ALA A 9 -13.02 -20.62 -47.65
N MET A 10 -11.98 -20.02 -48.22
CA MET A 10 -10.69 -19.83 -47.53
C MET A 10 -10.50 -18.46 -46.86
N LEU A 11 -11.48 -17.55 -46.94
CA LEU A 11 -11.39 -16.21 -46.33
C LEU A 11 -12.20 -16.04 -45.03
N SER A 12 -12.92 -17.08 -44.59
CA SER A 12 -13.75 -17.01 -43.37
C SER A 12 -13.04 -17.52 -42.11
N LEU A 13 -11.87 -18.15 -42.23
CA LEU A 13 -11.19 -18.79 -41.09
C LEU A 13 -10.22 -17.86 -40.32
N VAL A 14 -9.97 -16.64 -40.80
CA VAL A 14 -8.98 -15.73 -40.16
C VAL A 14 -9.65 -14.68 -39.23
N ILE A 15 -10.97 -14.49 -39.32
CA ILE A 15 -11.66 -13.44 -38.55
C ILE A 15 -11.97 -13.89 -37.10
N GLY A 16 -12.17 -15.20 -36.86
CA GLY A 16 -12.49 -15.71 -35.53
C GLY A 16 -11.33 -15.62 -34.51
N LEU A 17 -10.08 -15.60 -34.98
CA LEU A 17 -8.90 -15.56 -34.10
C LEU A 17 -8.57 -14.14 -33.61
N VAL A 18 -8.98 -13.11 -34.35
CA VAL A 18 -8.74 -11.69 -33.98
C VAL A 18 -9.69 -11.21 -32.88
N VAL A 19 -10.92 -11.72 -32.84
CA VAL A 19 -11.91 -11.35 -31.79
C VAL A 19 -11.51 -11.92 -30.43
N ASN A 20 -11.03 -13.17 -30.38
CA ASN A 20 -10.62 -13.81 -29.14
C ASN A 20 -9.27 -13.26 -28.60
N ALA A 21 -8.39 -12.78 -29.49
CA ALA A 21 -7.17 -12.08 -29.08
C ALA A 21 -7.47 -10.66 -28.55
N ARG A 22 -8.47 -9.95 -29.12
CA ARG A 22 -8.90 -8.64 -28.61
C ARG A 22 -9.63 -8.73 -27.27
N SER A 23 -10.46 -9.74 -27.03
CA SER A 23 -11.10 -9.93 -25.71
C SER A 23 -10.08 -10.26 -24.62
N SER A 24 -9.09 -11.10 -24.94
CA SER A 24 -7.99 -11.45 -24.03
C SER A 24 -7.09 -10.24 -23.74
N GLY A 25 -6.77 -9.45 -24.78
CA GLY A 25 -6.00 -8.22 -24.63
C GLY A 25 -6.72 -7.17 -23.79
N ASN A 26 -8.02 -6.98 -24.01
CA ASN A 26 -8.83 -6.05 -23.23
C ASN A 26 -8.96 -6.47 -21.76
N ALA A 27 -9.12 -7.78 -21.49
CA ALA A 27 -9.21 -8.29 -20.11
C ALA A 27 -7.90 -8.07 -19.33
N THR A 28 -6.75 -8.24 -19.97
CA THR A 28 -5.45 -7.97 -19.31
C THR A 28 -5.26 -6.48 -19.03
N VAL A 29 -5.67 -5.60 -19.95
CA VAL A 29 -5.58 -4.14 -19.73
C VAL A 29 -6.53 -3.70 -18.62
N GLU A 30 -7.79 -4.16 -18.63
CA GLU A 30 -8.77 -3.84 -17.58
C GLU A 30 -8.31 -4.31 -16.20
N ARG A 31 -7.77 -5.54 -16.12
CA ARG A 31 -7.18 -6.09 -14.90
C ARG A 31 -6.03 -5.21 -14.39
N ARG A 32 -5.13 -4.82 -15.29
CA ARG A 32 -4.01 -3.95 -14.97
C ARG A 32 -4.47 -2.60 -14.42
N GLU A 33 -5.39 -1.94 -15.12
CA GLU A 33 -5.95 -0.64 -14.71
C GLU A 33 -6.65 -0.71 -13.34
N ALA A 34 -7.36 -1.80 -13.07
CA ALA A 34 -8.02 -2.01 -11.78
C ALA A 34 -7.00 -2.14 -10.63
N LEU A 35 -5.91 -2.87 -10.84
CA LEU A 35 -4.83 -3.02 -9.86
C LEU A 35 -4.07 -1.70 -9.64
N GLU A 36 -3.75 -0.97 -10.72
CA GLU A 36 -3.08 0.34 -10.63
C GLU A 36 -3.95 1.38 -9.93
N ARG A 37 -5.27 1.40 -10.20
CA ARG A 37 -6.24 2.26 -9.49
C ARG A 37 -6.28 1.93 -8.01
N TYR A 38 -6.42 0.65 -7.67
CA TYR A 38 -6.41 0.19 -6.28
C TYR A 38 -5.12 0.60 -5.55
N ALA A 39 -3.95 0.38 -6.16
CA ALA A 39 -2.67 0.81 -5.60
C ALA A 39 -2.60 2.34 -5.43
N GLY A 40 -3.19 3.10 -6.35
CA GLY A 40 -3.31 4.56 -6.27
C GLY A 40 -4.13 5.04 -5.08
N GLU A 41 -5.30 4.43 -4.86
CA GLU A 41 -6.18 4.75 -3.72
C GLU A 41 -5.50 4.41 -2.39
N MET A 42 -4.83 3.25 -2.31
CA MET A 42 -4.05 2.87 -1.13
C MET A 42 -2.86 3.80 -0.88
N ARG A 43 -2.20 4.30 -1.93
CA ARG A 43 -1.12 5.31 -1.80
C ARG A 43 -1.66 6.64 -1.24
N ALA A 44 -2.81 7.10 -1.71
CA ALA A 44 -3.44 8.32 -1.20
C ALA A 44 -3.83 8.17 0.29
N LEU A 45 -4.27 6.97 0.69
CA LEU A 45 -4.52 6.65 2.09
C LEU A 45 -3.22 6.65 2.92
N LEU A 46 -2.17 6.00 2.42
CA LEU A 46 -0.85 5.96 3.05
C LEU A 46 -0.30 7.37 3.33
N GLN A 47 -0.43 8.29 2.37
CA GLN A 47 0.04 9.67 2.54
C GLN A 47 -0.63 10.38 3.73
N ARG A 48 -1.87 10.02 4.06
CA ARG A 48 -2.59 10.59 5.21
C ARG A 48 -2.19 9.97 6.54
N VAL A 49 -1.89 8.67 6.56
CA VAL A 49 -1.50 7.97 7.80
C VAL A 49 0.01 7.94 8.05
N ALA A 50 0.84 8.34 7.08
CA ALA A 50 2.28 8.37 7.25
C ALA A 50 2.74 9.34 8.36
N PRO A 51 2.21 10.59 8.48
CA PRO A 51 2.57 11.47 9.59
C PRO A 51 2.28 10.88 10.98
N PRO A 52 1.07 10.41 11.30
CA PRO A 52 0.82 9.80 12.61
C PRO A 52 1.62 8.50 12.82
N ALA A 53 1.84 7.69 11.79
CA ALA A 53 2.67 6.49 11.91
C ALA A 53 4.13 6.80 12.19
N GLY A 54 4.69 7.82 11.53
CA GLY A 54 6.03 8.32 11.79
C GLY A 54 6.18 8.88 13.21
N ALA A 55 5.18 9.62 13.69
CA ALA A 55 5.18 10.15 15.06
C ALA A 55 5.14 9.01 16.10
N VAL A 56 4.28 8.00 15.92
CA VAL A 56 4.22 6.81 16.77
C VAL A 56 5.55 6.04 16.73
N ALA A 57 6.17 5.88 15.56
CA ALA A 57 7.46 5.21 15.42
C ALA A 57 8.59 5.95 16.15
N ALA A 58 8.59 7.29 16.12
CA ALA A 58 9.59 8.09 16.81
C ALA A 58 9.57 7.89 18.33
N LEU A 59 8.42 7.54 18.92
CA LEU A 59 8.31 7.26 20.36
C LEU A 59 9.09 6.04 20.81
N ALA A 60 9.34 5.07 19.92
CA ALA A 60 10.13 3.88 20.24
C ALA A 60 11.59 4.23 20.60
N SER A 61 12.09 5.39 20.18
CA SER A 61 13.45 5.86 20.48
C SER A 61 13.53 6.82 21.67
N VAL A 62 12.40 7.19 22.27
CA VAL A 62 12.36 8.15 23.38
C VAL A 62 12.40 7.42 24.73
N PRO A 63 13.23 7.85 25.71
CA PRO A 63 13.21 7.27 27.06
C PRO A 63 11.83 7.43 27.72
N ALA A 64 11.35 6.41 28.44
CA ALA A 64 9.99 6.35 29.00
C ALA A 64 9.53 7.63 29.73
N GLY A 65 10.37 8.23 30.59
CA GLY A 65 10.02 9.47 31.30
C GLY A 65 9.94 10.73 30.44
N LYS A 66 10.43 10.68 29.18
CA LYS A 66 10.34 11.77 28.19
C LYS A 66 9.24 11.54 27.15
N VAL A 67 8.79 10.30 26.94
CA VAL A 67 7.71 9.93 26.01
C VAL A 67 6.42 10.68 26.34
N VAL A 68 6.11 10.80 27.63
CA VAL A 68 4.84 11.39 28.12
C VAL A 68 4.65 12.80 27.58
N LYS A 69 5.66 13.66 27.73
CA LYS A 69 5.54 15.07 27.38
C LYS A 69 5.42 15.32 25.87
N SER A 70 5.91 14.39 25.04
CA SER A 70 5.85 14.50 23.58
C SER A 70 4.61 13.86 22.96
N ALA A 71 3.93 12.95 23.66
CA ALA A 71 2.84 12.16 23.09
C ALA A 71 1.45 12.51 23.65
N GLU A 72 1.38 13.31 24.73
CA GLU A 72 0.13 13.64 25.44
C GLU A 72 -0.91 14.37 24.59
N ALA A 73 -0.47 15.29 23.74
CA ALA A 73 -1.38 16.08 22.90
C ALA A 73 -1.93 15.29 21.70
N ASP A 74 -1.26 14.20 21.29
CA ASP A 74 -1.39 13.68 19.93
C ASP A 74 -1.93 12.25 19.85
N ALA A 75 -1.87 11.46 20.93
CA ALA A 75 -2.27 10.05 20.90
C ALA A 75 -3.73 9.84 20.45
N THR A 76 -4.66 10.66 20.94
CA THR A 76 -6.08 10.62 20.50
C THR A 76 -6.23 10.99 19.02
N GLY A 77 -5.43 11.95 18.55
CA GLY A 77 -5.39 12.35 17.14
C GLY A 77 -4.91 11.21 16.25
N TRP A 78 -3.85 10.50 16.65
CA TRP A 78 -3.33 9.36 15.90
C TRP A 78 -4.33 8.21 15.82
N VAL A 79 -4.95 7.84 16.94
CA VAL A 79 -5.98 6.79 16.98
C VAL A 79 -7.10 7.11 15.99
N LYS A 80 -7.60 8.36 16.04
CA LYS A 80 -8.64 8.82 15.13
C LYS A 80 -8.19 8.73 13.67
N SER A 81 -7.00 9.22 13.33
CA SER A 81 -6.48 9.15 11.96
C SER A 81 -6.40 7.73 11.41
N PHE A 82 -5.96 6.75 12.22
CA PHE A 82 -5.91 5.35 11.79
C PHE A 82 -7.28 4.71 11.64
N GLN A 83 -8.24 5.05 12.51
CA GLN A 83 -9.62 4.55 12.42
C GLN A 83 -10.37 5.13 11.22
N GLU A 84 -10.20 6.43 10.96
CA GLU A 84 -10.74 7.08 9.76
C GLU A 84 -10.15 6.46 8.50
N ALA A 85 -8.83 6.26 8.46
CA ALA A 85 -8.17 5.57 7.36
C ALA A 85 -8.68 4.13 7.19
N ALA A 86 -8.89 3.37 8.27
CA ALA A 86 -9.46 2.02 8.17
C ALA A 86 -10.89 2.04 7.60
N THR A 87 -11.69 3.05 7.98
CA THR A 87 -13.06 3.23 7.46
C THR A 87 -13.06 3.57 5.97
N GLU A 88 -12.18 4.48 5.56
CA GLU A 88 -12.03 4.86 4.14
C GLU A 88 -11.46 3.72 3.30
N ALA A 89 -10.47 2.99 3.81
CA ALA A 89 -9.99 1.77 3.19
C ALA A 89 -11.13 0.77 3.01
N GLY A 90 -11.98 0.58 4.02
CA GLY A 90 -13.13 -0.33 3.94
C GLY A 90 -14.19 0.07 2.91
N ALA A 91 -14.16 1.31 2.40
CA ALA A 91 -15.00 1.77 1.30
C ALA A 91 -14.38 1.51 -0.09
N ILE A 92 -13.08 1.22 -0.16
CA ILE A 92 -12.40 0.82 -1.39
C ILE A 92 -12.82 -0.61 -1.74
N THR A 93 -13.27 -0.81 -2.97
CA THR A 93 -13.57 -2.15 -3.48
C THR A 93 -12.32 -2.75 -4.11
N PRO A 94 -11.68 -3.77 -3.51
CA PRO A 94 -10.48 -4.36 -4.07
C PRO A 94 -10.80 -5.24 -5.30
N PRO A 95 -9.92 -5.30 -6.31
CA PRO A 95 -9.92 -6.38 -7.28
C PRO A 95 -9.87 -7.74 -6.58
N VAL A 96 -10.52 -8.75 -7.16
CA VAL A 96 -10.69 -10.06 -6.52
C VAL A 96 -9.36 -10.71 -6.12
N GLU A 97 -8.31 -10.51 -6.91
CA GLU A 97 -7.00 -11.12 -6.66
C GLU A 97 -6.30 -10.53 -5.43
N VAL A 98 -6.59 -9.27 -5.08
CA VAL A 98 -5.97 -8.56 -3.96
C VAL A 98 -6.91 -8.37 -2.77
N ALA A 99 -8.12 -8.93 -2.81
CA ALA A 99 -9.06 -8.87 -1.68
C ALA A 99 -8.46 -9.43 -0.36
N PRO A 100 -7.67 -10.52 -0.35
CA PRO A 100 -6.98 -10.95 0.87
C PRO A 100 -5.95 -9.92 1.37
N ALA A 101 -5.22 -9.27 0.45
CA ALA A 101 -4.26 -8.22 0.79
C ALA A 101 -4.96 -6.98 1.36
N HIS A 102 -6.15 -6.66 0.84
CA HIS A 102 -7.00 -5.58 1.34
C HIS A 102 -7.36 -5.80 2.81
N GLY A 103 -7.76 -7.02 3.19
CA GLY A 103 -8.00 -7.37 4.59
C GLY A 103 -6.78 -7.13 5.48
N LEU A 104 -5.58 -7.46 4.99
CA LEU A 104 -4.34 -7.22 5.72
C LEU A 104 -4.03 -5.72 5.88
N PHE A 105 -4.32 -4.87 4.89
CA PHE A 105 -4.18 -3.42 5.06
C PHE A 105 -5.10 -2.88 6.16
N LEU A 106 -6.35 -3.34 6.21
CA LEU A 106 -7.30 -2.98 7.27
C LEU A 106 -6.81 -3.43 8.65
N ASP A 107 -6.37 -4.68 8.77
CA ASP A 107 -5.81 -5.23 10.01
C ASP A 107 -4.59 -4.42 10.48
N SER A 108 -3.72 -4.03 9.54
CA SER A 108 -2.55 -3.20 9.84
C SER A 108 -2.96 -1.81 10.38
N LEU A 109 -3.92 -1.13 9.75
CA LEU A 109 -4.41 0.17 10.22
C LEU A 109 -5.01 0.08 11.63
N LEU A 110 -5.76 -0.99 11.91
CA LEU A 110 -6.31 -1.23 13.25
C LEU A 110 -5.22 -1.54 14.29
N LEU A 111 -4.15 -2.24 13.90
CA LEU A 111 -2.99 -2.47 14.77
C LEU A 111 -2.22 -1.17 15.05
N TYR A 112 -2.10 -0.27 14.08
CA TYR A 112 -1.56 1.08 14.33
C TYR A 112 -2.44 1.88 15.29
N ALA A 113 -3.77 1.84 15.14
CA ALA A 113 -4.70 2.47 16.07
C ALA A 113 -4.54 1.91 17.50
N SER A 114 -4.45 0.58 17.64
CA SER A 114 -4.20 -0.09 18.92
C SER A 114 -2.86 0.33 19.53
N SER A 115 -1.80 0.43 18.72
CA SER A 115 -0.49 0.88 19.17
C SER A 115 -0.57 2.31 19.71
N ALA A 116 -1.19 3.24 18.96
CA ALA A 116 -1.38 4.61 19.39
C ALA A 116 -2.19 4.71 20.69
N GLN A 117 -3.24 3.89 20.84
CA GLN A 117 -4.02 3.82 22.07
C GLN A 117 -3.18 3.32 23.25
N THR A 118 -2.36 2.29 23.03
CA THR A 118 -1.46 1.72 24.05
C THR A 118 -0.39 2.72 24.48
N TYR A 119 0.16 3.50 23.53
CA TYR A 119 1.03 4.64 23.85
C TYR A 119 0.30 5.70 24.68
N GLY A 120 -0.96 6.00 24.34
CA GLY A 120 -1.81 6.90 25.13
C GLY A 120 -1.99 6.44 26.58
N LEU A 121 -2.21 5.14 26.81
CA LEU A 121 -2.32 4.58 28.16
C LEU A 121 -1.01 4.70 28.96
N ALA A 122 0.14 4.68 28.30
CA ALA A 122 1.44 4.83 28.96
C ALA A 122 1.66 6.24 29.54
N LEU A 123 0.89 7.24 29.12
CA LEU A 123 1.01 8.63 29.56
C LEU A 123 0.62 8.81 31.03
N ASP A 124 -0.40 8.08 31.47
CA ASP A 124 -0.93 8.14 32.84
C ASP A 124 -0.18 7.23 33.82
N LEU A 125 0.82 6.48 33.33
CA LEU A 125 1.55 5.47 34.08
C LEU A 125 2.97 5.92 34.39
N GLN A 126 3.60 5.28 35.38
CA GLN A 126 4.98 5.57 35.78
C GLN A 126 5.80 4.30 36.02
N GLY A 127 7.12 4.45 35.95
CA GLY A 127 8.07 3.41 36.31
C GLY A 127 7.96 2.16 35.42
N ARG A 128 8.09 0.99 36.04
CA ARG A 128 8.16 -0.29 35.29
C ARG A 128 6.88 -0.60 34.51
N VAL A 129 5.71 -0.20 35.03
CA VAL A 129 4.43 -0.44 34.36
C VAL A 129 4.37 0.35 33.06
N GLN A 130 4.73 1.63 33.10
CA GLN A 130 4.84 2.46 31.90
C GLN A 130 5.80 1.84 30.87
N SER A 131 6.99 1.42 31.30
CA SER A 131 7.96 0.76 30.39
C SER A 131 7.38 -0.49 29.72
N GLY A 132 6.65 -1.32 30.46
CA GLY A 132 5.97 -2.50 29.90
C GLY A 132 4.93 -2.15 28.84
N ILE A 133 4.11 -1.14 29.09
CA ILE A 133 3.09 -0.66 28.14
C ILE A 133 3.73 -0.05 26.88
N LEU A 134 4.83 0.71 27.03
CA LEU A 134 5.56 1.26 25.88
C LEU A 134 6.17 0.16 24.98
N ILE A 135 6.69 -0.92 25.58
CA ILE A 135 7.19 -2.08 24.83
C ILE A 135 6.04 -2.73 24.05
N GLN A 136 4.91 -2.99 24.72
CA GLN A 136 3.73 -3.56 24.08
C GLN A 136 3.23 -2.69 22.91
N ALA A 137 3.19 -1.37 23.08
CA ALA A 137 2.81 -0.45 22.01
C ALA A 137 3.76 -0.53 20.80
N SER A 138 5.07 -0.63 21.05
CA SER A 138 6.09 -0.81 20.01
C SER A 138 5.95 -2.15 19.28
N GLU A 139 5.67 -3.24 19.99
CA GLU A 139 5.43 -4.55 19.39
C GLU A 139 4.18 -4.56 18.49
N GLN A 140 3.10 -3.89 18.91
CA GLN A 140 1.90 -3.74 18.09
C GLN A 140 2.18 -2.97 16.80
N ARG A 141 2.96 -1.88 16.87
CA ARG A 141 3.41 -1.12 15.70
C ARG A 141 4.24 -1.99 14.75
N ALA A 142 5.23 -2.71 15.27
CA ALA A 142 6.08 -3.59 14.45
C ALA A 142 5.25 -4.70 13.77
N ARG A 143 4.24 -5.24 14.47
CA ARG A 143 3.29 -6.18 13.87
C ARG A 143 2.46 -5.52 12.77
N ALA A 144 2.00 -4.28 12.96
CA ALA A 144 1.29 -3.52 11.94
C ALA A 144 2.14 -3.35 10.67
N GLU A 145 3.42 -2.99 10.81
CA GLU A 145 4.38 -2.86 9.71
C GLU A 145 4.57 -4.18 8.95
N SER A 146 4.72 -5.28 9.68
CA SER A 146 4.87 -6.62 9.08
C SER A 146 3.63 -7.03 8.29
N VAL A 147 2.44 -6.83 8.85
CA VAL A 147 1.16 -7.13 8.18
C VAL A 147 1.01 -6.29 6.91
N TRP A 148 1.33 -4.99 6.97
CA TRP A 148 1.31 -4.10 5.81
C TRP A 148 2.27 -4.59 4.71
N THR A 149 3.50 -4.91 5.09
CA THR A 149 4.54 -5.37 4.15
C THR A 149 4.10 -6.65 3.42
N ASN A 150 3.47 -7.59 4.15
CA ASN A 150 2.93 -8.80 3.55
C ASN A 150 1.80 -8.49 2.54
N ALA A 151 0.94 -7.52 2.86
CA ALA A 151 -0.12 -7.08 1.94
C ALA A 151 0.47 -6.46 0.66
N VAL A 152 1.48 -5.60 0.79
CA VAL A 152 2.22 -5.03 -0.36
C VAL A 152 2.78 -6.12 -1.25
N GLY A 153 3.40 -7.16 -0.67
CA GLY A 153 3.95 -8.28 -1.44
C GLY A 153 2.90 -9.10 -2.21
N VAL A 154 1.62 -9.08 -1.82
CA VAL A 154 0.53 -9.68 -2.60
C VAL A 154 0.10 -8.77 -3.76
N VAL A 155 0.00 -7.47 -3.51
CA VAL A 155 -0.35 -6.48 -4.54
C VAL A 155 0.73 -6.41 -5.61
N ASP A 156 2.00 -6.33 -5.23
CA ASP A 156 3.12 -6.23 -6.17
C ASP A 156 3.26 -7.48 -7.05
N ARG A 157 3.02 -8.66 -6.48
CA ARG A 157 2.94 -9.89 -7.29
C ARG A 157 1.78 -9.85 -8.28
N SER A 158 0.61 -9.37 -7.86
CA SER A 158 -0.56 -9.27 -8.74
C SER A 158 -0.35 -8.24 -9.86
N LEU A 159 0.32 -7.12 -9.56
CA LEU A 159 0.74 -6.12 -10.56
C LEU A 159 1.76 -6.71 -11.54
N ALA A 160 2.79 -7.40 -11.05
CA ALA A 160 3.78 -8.05 -11.89
C ALA A 160 3.15 -9.11 -12.81
N ASP A 161 2.23 -9.93 -12.29
CA ASP A 161 1.48 -10.92 -13.07
C ASP A 161 0.57 -10.28 -14.14
N ALA A 162 0.20 -9.00 -13.97
CA ALA A 162 -0.55 -8.21 -14.95
C ALA A 162 0.34 -7.36 -15.87
N GLY A 163 1.67 -7.45 -15.74
CA GLY A 163 2.63 -6.67 -16.51
C GLY A 163 2.67 -5.18 -16.14
N ALA A 164 2.33 -4.83 -14.89
CA ALA A 164 2.45 -3.50 -14.33
C ALA A 164 3.69 -3.33 -13.46
N GLU A 165 4.03 -2.07 -13.22
CA GLU A 165 5.07 -1.68 -12.27
C GLU A 165 4.66 -1.97 -10.81
N PRO A 166 5.62 -2.13 -9.88
CA PRO A 166 5.33 -2.28 -8.46
C PRO A 166 4.47 -1.14 -7.90
N SER A 167 3.68 -1.44 -6.87
CA SER A 167 2.69 -0.52 -6.33
C SER A 167 3.28 0.76 -5.74
N GLY A 168 4.56 0.74 -5.35
CA GLY A 168 5.22 1.82 -4.61
C GLY A 168 4.66 2.01 -3.20
N LEU A 169 3.89 1.04 -2.69
CA LEU A 169 3.41 1.03 -1.31
C LEU A 169 4.52 0.62 -0.36
N ALA A 170 4.55 1.23 0.82
CA ALA A 170 5.47 0.91 1.90
C ALA A 170 4.75 1.02 3.25
N PRO A 171 5.26 0.46 4.35
CA PRO A 171 4.67 0.69 5.66
C PRO A 171 4.56 2.19 5.98
N PRO A 172 3.44 2.66 6.57
CA PRO A 172 3.20 4.08 6.85
C PRO A 172 4.31 4.80 7.63
N SER A 173 4.99 4.09 8.53
CA SER A 173 6.06 4.63 9.38
C SER A 173 7.45 4.69 8.71
N ALA A 174 7.62 4.18 7.50
CA ALA A 174 8.92 4.14 6.80
C ALA A 174 9.37 5.49 6.20
N GLY A 175 8.76 6.62 6.61
CA GLY A 175 8.67 7.90 5.90
C GLY A 175 9.80 8.36 4.96
N GLY A 176 9.37 8.75 3.76
CA GLY A 176 9.97 9.63 2.75
C GLY A 176 9.10 9.58 1.47
N PRO A 177 8.85 10.69 0.72
CA PRO A 177 7.97 10.65 -0.46
C PRO A 177 8.44 9.56 -1.42
N ALA A 178 7.51 8.85 -2.06
CA ALA A 178 7.83 7.95 -3.15
C ALA A 178 8.89 8.63 -4.04
N GLN A 179 10.09 8.06 -4.10
CA GLN A 179 11.15 8.58 -4.94
C GLN A 179 10.60 8.59 -6.35
N ILE A 180 10.24 9.78 -6.84
CA ILE A 180 10.12 10.01 -8.27
C ILE A 180 11.52 9.68 -8.81
N PRO A 181 11.67 8.77 -9.79
CA PRO A 181 12.95 8.53 -10.42
C PRO A 181 13.58 9.88 -10.79
N PRO A 182 14.89 10.07 -10.57
CA PRO A 182 15.56 11.29 -11.04
C PRO A 182 15.22 11.45 -12.52
N PRO A 183 14.90 12.66 -13.01
CA PRO A 183 14.76 12.87 -14.44
C PRO A 183 16.05 12.37 -15.10
N GLU A 184 15.92 11.37 -15.99
CA GLU A 184 17.00 10.93 -16.85
C GLU A 184 17.44 12.13 -17.70
N GLY A 185 18.44 12.89 -17.25
CA GLY A 185 18.80 14.08 -17.98
C GLY A 185 19.68 15.11 -17.30
N GLU A 186 20.67 14.73 -16.49
CA GLU A 186 21.86 15.58 -16.32
C GLU A 186 23.11 14.71 -16.48
N LYS A 187 23.40 14.36 -17.74
CA LYS A 187 24.74 13.98 -18.15
C LYS A 187 25.65 15.18 -17.93
N ASN A 188 26.66 15.00 -17.08
CA ASN A 188 27.98 15.63 -17.10
C ASN A 188 28.11 16.92 -17.93
N ALA A 189 28.07 18.06 -17.25
CA ALA A 189 28.72 19.28 -17.71
C ALA A 189 29.58 19.81 -16.55
N GLY A 190 30.75 19.19 -16.38
CA GLY A 190 31.68 19.54 -15.32
C GLY A 190 33.02 18.84 -15.41
N GLU A 191 33.43 18.43 -16.60
CA GLU A 191 34.84 18.26 -16.96
C GLU A 191 35.11 19.34 -18.01
N ASP A 192 35.84 20.39 -17.63
CA ASP A 192 37.02 20.87 -18.36
C ASP A 192 37.52 22.21 -17.80
N ASN A 193 38.78 22.16 -17.33
CA ASN A 193 39.75 23.24 -17.01
C ASN A 193 39.55 24.14 -15.79
#